data_AF-A0A7W1KYK4-F1
#
_entry.id   AF-A0A7W1KYK4-F1
#
_cell.length_a   1.000
_cell.length_b   1.000
_cell.length_c   1.000
_cell.angle_alpha   90.00
_cell.angle_beta   90.00
_cell.angle_gamma   90.00
#
_symmetry.space_group_name_H-M   'P 1'
#
loop_
_entity.id
_entity.type
_entity.pdbx_description
1 polymer ?
#
loop_
_entity_poly.entity_id
_entity_poly.type
_entity_poly.pdbx_seq_one_letter_code
_entity_poly.pdbx_strand_id
1 'polypeptide(L)'
;MRIAKDDIPTVIDAPGAVARVRTDFGDATGYGRISGEYFSLGAGADIAPLLKGLEGDLCQAPHWGYVLQGALTVTYADGAEELIKGGDLFYWPPGHTVRVGEDAEVILFSPQEEHNRVIDHMKGVMGGQAG
;
A
#
# COMPACT_ATOMS: atom_id res chain seq x y z
N MET A 1 3.83 8.13 -2.82
CA MET A 1 4.48 9.12 -1.91
C MET A 1 5.10 8.32 -0.78
N ARG A 2 6.42 8.34 -0.65
CA ARG A 2 7.11 7.65 0.46
C ARG A 2 8.07 8.55 1.23
N ILE A 3 8.41 8.14 2.44
CA ILE A 3 9.48 8.73 3.26
C ILE A 3 10.06 7.66 4.19
N ALA A 4 11.39 7.59 4.29
CA ALA A 4 12.02 6.69 5.26
C ALA A 4 11.74 7.21 6.68
N LYS A 5 11.49 6.31 7.64
CA LYS A 5 11.14 6.69 9.02
C LYS A 5 12.14 7.65 9.67
N ASP A 6 13.42 7.53 9.32
CA ASP A 6 14.51 8.31 9.89
C ASP A 6 14.59 9.71 9.25
N ASP A 7 13.99 9.90 8.08
CA ASP A 7 13.90 11.17 7.36
C ASP A 7 12.62 11.97 7.70
N ILE A 8 11.68 11.38 8.45
CA ILE A 8 10.45 12.06 8.86
C ILE A 8 10.81 13.22 9.80
N PRO A 9 10.32 14.46 9.54
CA PRO A 9 10.60 15.61 10.39
C PRO A 9 10.28 15.35 11.86
N THR A 10 11.24 15.65 12.72
CA THR A 10 11.05 15.59 14.17
C THR A 10 10.28 16.83 14.62
N VAL A 11 9.17 16.61 15.31
CA VAL A 11 8.30 17.69 15.83
C VAL A 11 8.32 17.77 17.35
N ILE A 12 8.75 16.69 18.03
CA ILE A 12 9.04 16.66 19.46
C ILE A 12 10.39 16.00 19.64
N ASP A 13 11.30 16.67 20.33
CA ASP A 13 12.60 16.14 20.76
C ASP A 13 12.83 16.51 22.23
N ALA A 14 12.58 15.54 23.12
CA ALA A 14 12.67 15.72 24.55
C ALA A 14 13.30 14.48 25.21
N PRO A 15 13.86 14.59 26.43
CA PRO A 15 14.42 13.44 27.14
C PRO A 15 13.39 12.30 27.27
N GLY A 16 13.68 11.16 26.63
CA GLY A 16 12.83 9.97 26.64
C GLY A 16 11.73 9.91 25.57
N ALA A 17 11.59 10.92 24.70
CA ALA A 17 10.58 10.92 23.65
C ALA A 17 11.02 11.70 22.39
N VAL A 18 10.94 11.03 21.23
CA VAL A 18 11.11 11.65 19.91
C VAL A 18 9.88 11.34 19.08
N ALA A 19 9.13 12.38 18.67
CA ALA A 19 7.99 12.24 17.78
C ALA A 19 8.36 12.77 16.39
N ARG A 20 8.10 11.95 15.36
CA ARG A 20 8.29 12.30 13.96
C ARG A 20 6.93 12.34 13.26
N VAL A 21 6.65 13.41 12.54
CA VAL A 21 5.36 13.61 11.87
C VAL A 21 5.56 14.10 10.44
N ARG A 22 4.86 13.44 9.51
CA ARG A 22 4.69 13.88 8.13
C ARG A 22 3.25 14.36 7.95
N THR A 23 3.05 15.66 7.74
CA THR A 23 1.74 16.22 7.36
C THR A 23 1.51 16.04 5.85
N ASP A 24 0.26 16.25 5.42
CA ASP A 24 -0.12 16.24 4.00
C ASP A 24 0.21 14.90 3.31
N PHE A 25 -0.09 13.81 4.01
CA PHE A 25 0.32 12.44 3.65
C PHE A 25 -0.86 11.62 3.15
N GLY A 26 -1.50 12.08 2.09
CA GLY A 26 -2.76 11.53 1.58
C GLY A 26 -4.00 12.15 2.24
N ASP A 27 -5.17 11.85 1.70
CA ASP A 27 -6.45 12.36 2.18
C ASP A 27 -7.48 11.22 2.27
N ALA A 28 -8.16 11.12 3.42
CA ALA A 28 -9.23 10.16 3.66
C ALA A 28 -10.63 10.82 3.62
N THR A 29 -10.72 12.12 3.29
CA THR A 29 -11.98 12.84 3.22
C THR A 29 -12.91 12.22 2.18
N GLY A 30 -14.16 11.98 2.59
CA GLY A 30 -15.18 11.36 1.75
C GLY A 30 -15.19 9.83 1.79
N TYR A 31 -14.16 9.19 2.38
CA TYR A 31 -14.18 7.75 2.65
C TYR A 31 -14.90 7.41 3.95
N GLY A 32 -15.28 6.13 4.07
CA GLY A 32 -15.96 5.58 5.23
C GLY A 32 -14.99 5.07 6.30
N ARG A 33 -15.30 3.88 6.84
CA ARG A 33 -14.47 3.22 7.84
C ARG A 33 -13.12 2.81 7.24
N ILE A 34 -12.10 2.74 8.08
CA ILE A 34 -10.75 2.34 7.71
C ILE A 34 -10.46 0.92 8.23
N SER A 35 -9.91 0.07 7.38
CA SER A 35 -9.36 -1.24 7.74
C SER A 35 -7.91 -1.10 8.19
N GLY A 36 -7.47 -1.98 9.10
CA GLY A 36 -6.06 -2.19 9.43
C GLY A 36 -5.65 -3.59 8.98
N GLU A 37 -4.50 -3.69 8.34
CA GLU A 37 -4.12 -4.85 7.54
C GLU A 37 -2.65 -5.22 7.75
N TYR A 38 -2.36 -6.50 7.66
CA TYR A 38 -1.03 -7.07 7.75
C TYR A 38 -0.85 -8.06 6.60
N PHE A 39 0.05 -7.77 5.67
CA PHE A 39 0.33 -8.63 4.51
C PHE A 39 1.74 -9.19 4.58
N SER A 40 1.85 -10.51 4.39
CA SER A 40 3.10 -11.22 4.10
C SER A 40 3.12 -11.56 2.62
N LEU A 41 4.11 -11.07 1.89
CA LEU A 41 4.19 -11.21 0.44
C LEU A 41 5.54 -11.82 0.05
N GLY A 42 5.52 -12.94 -0.68
CA GLY A 42 6.72 -13.60 -1.15
C GLY A 42 7.36 -12.90 -2.35
N ALA A 43 8.68 -12.97 -2.46
CA ALA A 43 9.43 -12.49 -3.61
C ALA A 43 8.90 -13.10 -4.92
N GLY A 44 8.76 -12.26 -5.94
CA GLY A 44 8.19 -12.63 -7.23
C GLY A 44 6.65 -12.59 -7.27
N ALA A 45 5.97 -12.31 -6.16
CA ALA A 45 4.53 -12.04 -6.20
C ALA A 45 4.25 -10.76 -7.01
N ASP A 46 3.22 -10.83 -7.86
CA ASP A 46 2.72 -9.72 -8.66
C ASP A 46 1.19 -9.77 -8.65
N ILE A 47 0.55 -8.70 -8.17
CA ILE A 47 -0.91 -8.64 -8.09
C ILE A 47 -1.56 -8.13 -9.37
N ALA A 48 -0.80 -7.59 -10.32
CA ALA A 48 -1.36 -7.02 -11.55
C ALA A 48 -2.29 -7.98 -12.32
N PRO A 49 -1.99 -9.29 -12.44
CA PRO A 49 -2.91 -10.23 -13.08
C PRO A 49 -4.26 -10.37 -12.36
N LEU A 50 -4.27 -10.20 -11.04
CA LEU A 50 -5.48 -10.33 -10.21
C LEU A 50 -6.38 -9.09 -10.24
N LEU A 51 -5.89 -7.98 -10.80
CA LEU A 51 -6.62 -6.71 -10.92
C LEU A 51 -7.27 -6.54 -12.29
N LYS A 52 -7.07 -7.48 -13.21
CA LYS A 52 -7.59 -7.43 -14.58
C LYS A 52 -9.12 -7.38 -14.59
N GLY A 53 -9.66 -6.32 -15.17
CA GLY A 53 -11.10 -6.05 -15.23
C GLY A 53 -11.59 -5.01 -14.21
N LEU A 54 -10.74 -4.55 -13.30
CA LEU A 54 -10.98 -3.31 -12.56
C LEU A 54 -10.70 -2.09 -13.44
N GLU A 55 -11.10 -0.91 -12.97
CA GLU A 55 -10.77 0.34 -13.64
C GLU A 55 -9.25 0.47 -13.81
N GLY A 56 -8.82 0.62 -15.07
CA GLY A 56 -7.41 0.69 -15.45
C GLY A 56 -6.61 -0.60 -15.21
N ASP A 57 -7.25 -1.71 -14.84
CA ASP A 57 -6.60 -2.92 -14.32
C ASP A 57 -5.76 -2.67 -13.06
N LEU A 58 -6.21 -1.76 -12.20
CA LEU A 58 -5.48 -1.26 -11.03
C LEU A 58 -6.34 -1.33 -9.75
N CYS A 59 -5.66 -1.36 -8.60
CA CYS A 59 -6.30 -1.18 -7.30
C CYS A 59 -6.79 0.26 -7.19
N GLN A 60 -8.08 0.43 -6.88
CA GLN A 60 -8.72 1.74 -6.72
C GLN A 60 -8.92 2.15 -5.26
N ALA A 61 -8.46 1.33 -4.30
CA ALA A 61 -8.46 1.71 -2.90
C ALA A 61 -7.18 2.50 -2.60
N PRO A 62 -7.23 3.66 -1.92
CA PRO A 62 -6.01 4.28 -1.42
C PRO A 62 -5.45 3.48 -0.24
N HIS A 63 -4.12 3.43 -0.13
CA HIS A 63 -3.44 2.76 0.98
C HIS A 63 -2.44 3.70 1.67
N TRP A 64 -2.49 3.72 2.99
CA TRP A 64 -1.43 4.22 3.86
C TRP A 64 -0.72 3.02 4.46
N GLY A 65 0.57 3.10 4.69
CA GLY A 65 1.23 1.95 5.31
C GLY A 65 2.68 2.15 5.65
N TYR A 66 3.24 1.07 6.18
CA TYR A 66 4.63 0.98 6.59
C TYR A 66 5.20 -0.40 6.24
N VAL A 67 6.36 -0.42 5.60
CA VAL A 67 7.06 -1.68 5.31
C VAL A 67 7.94 -2.04 6.50
N LEU A 68 7.65 -3.17 7.12
CA LEU A 68 8.42 -3.69 8.26
C LEU A 68 9.77 -4.23 7.78
N GLN A 69 9.76 -5.02 6.71
CA GLN A 69 10.93 -5.61 6.07
C GLN A 69 10.66 -5.90 4.58
N GLY A 70 11.73 -6.11 3.82
CA GLY A 70 11.66 -6.44 2.39
C GLY A 70 11.54 -5.22 1.48
N ALA A 71 11.13 -5.47 0.24
CA ALA A 71 11.02 -4.46 -0.80
C ALA A 71 9.93 -4.79 -1.82
N LEU A 72 9.11 -3.80 -2.14
CA LEU A 72 8.05 -3.86 -3.15
C LEU A 72 8.14 -2.66 -4.08
N THR A 73 7.75 -2.85 -5.34
CA THR A 73 7.61 -1.77 -6.31
C THR A 73 6.14 -1.52 -6.56
N VAL A 74 5.72 -0.26 -6.42
CA VAL A 74 4.41 0.20 -6.85
C VAL A 74 4.52 0.83 -8.23
N THR A 75 3.58 0.50 -9.10
CA THR A 75 3.41 1.15 -10.41
C THR A 75 2.05 1.85 -10.42
N TYR A 76 2.04 3.14 -10.78
CA TYR A 76 0.84 3.99 -10.80
C TYR A 76 0.20 4.05 -12.19
N ALA A 77 -1.02 4.59 -12.28
CA ALA A 77 -1.77 4.74 -13.52
C ALA A 77 -1.05 5.56 -14.60
N ASP A 78 -0.18 6.49 -14.23
CA ASP A 78 0.66 7.28 -15.15
C ASP A 78 1.95 6.56 -15.59
N GLY A 79 2.16 5.33 -15.11
CA GLY A 79 3.35 4.52 -15.37
C GLY A 79 4.55 4.84 -14.48
N ALA A 80 4.44 5.81 -13.57
CA ALA A 80 5.50 6.06 -12.60
C ALA A 80 5.65 4.87 -11.66
N GLU A 81 6.90 4.55 -11.30
CA GLU A 81 7.22 3.49 -10.36
C GLU A 81 7.90 4.05 -9.09
N GLU A 82 7.55 3.51 -7.94
CA GLU A 82 8.16 3.83 -6.65
C GLU A 82 8.59 2.54 -5.95
N LEU A 83 9.90 2.40 -5.67
CA LEU A 83 10.43 1.33 -4.81
C LEU A 83 10.21 1.72 -3.34
N ILE A 84 9.50 0.86 -2.60
CA ILE A 84 9.24 1.00 -1.17
C ILE A 84 9.96 -0.13 -0.44
N LYS A 85 10.71 0.19 0.61
CA LYS A 85 11.53 -0.77 1.34
C LYS A 85 11.29 -0.71 2.85
N GLY A 86 11.79 -1.71 3.56
CA GLY A 86 11.78 -1.76 5.02
C GLY A 86 12.20 -0.43 5.66
N GLY A 87 11.35 0.09 6.55
CA GLY A 87 11.53 1.39 7.19
C GLY A 87 10.78 2.55 6.53
N ASP A 88 10.19 2.36 5.34
CA ASP A 88 9.45 3.42 4.66
C ASP A 88 8.00 3.51 5.15
N LEU A 89 7.57 4.74 5.44
CA LEU A 89 6.17 5.15 5.51
C LEU A 89 5.72 5.56 4.10
N PHE A 90 4.53 5.12 3.68
CA PHE A 90 4.04 5.40 2.33
C PHE A 90 2.54 5.71 2.27
N TYR A 91 2.17 6.42 1.20
CA TYR A 91 0.81 6.62 0.73
C TYR A 91 0.75 6.29 -0.78
N TRP A 92 -0.19 5.42 -1.15
CA TRP A 92 -0.52 5.06 -2.52
C TRP A 92 -1.94 5.57 -2.84
N PRO A 93 -2.08 6.52 -3.79
CA PRO A 93 -3.40 6.95 -4.24
C PRO A 93 -4.12 5.85 -5.02
N PRO A 94 -5.45 5.97 -5.26
CA PRO A 94 -6.17 5.08 -6.17
C PRO A 94 -5.50 5.01 -7.55
N GLY A 95 -5.53 3.84 -8.17
CA GLY A 95 -4.90 3.59 -9.46
C GLY A 95 -3.44 3.16 -9.34
N HIS A 96 -3.19 2.02 -8.68
CA HIS A 96 -1.86 1.41 -8.60
C HIS A 96 -1.89 -0.13 -8.62
N THR A 97 -0.72 -0.73 -8.85
CA THR A 97 -0.44 -2.16 -8.67
C THR A 97 0.89 -2.37 -7.94
N VAL A 98 1.11 -3.57 -7.41
CA VAL A 98 2.28 -3.93 -6.60
C VAL A 98 2.95 -5.18 -7.15
N ARG A 99 4.28 -5.14 -7.24
CA ARG A 99 5.15 -6.30 -7.47
C ARG A 99 6.21 -6.40 -6.37
N VAL A 100 6.55 -7.61 -5.97
CA VAL A 100 7.39 -7.88 -4.79
C VAL A 100 8.76 -8.35 -5.24
N GLY A 101 9.79 -7.57 -4.90
CA GLY A 101 11.18 -7.87 -5.27
C GLY A 101 11.88 -8.74 -4.24
N GLU A 102 11.58 -8.53 -2.96
CA GLU A 102 12.12 -9.24 -1.80
C GLU A 102 10.97 -9.55 -0.84
N ASP A 103 11.01 -10.70 -0.15
CA ASP A 103 9.99 -11.10 0.83
C ASP A 103 9.65 -9.93 1.77
N ALA A 104 8.39 -9.51 1.76
CA ALA A 104 7.96 -8.26 2.37
C ALA A 104 6.85 -8.48 3.40
N GLU A 105 6.98 -7.79 4.53
CA GLU A 105 5.94 -7.71 5.56
C GLU A 105 5.49 -6.25 5.66
N VAL A 106 4.19 -6.01 5.49
CA VAL A 106 3.65 -4.65 5.31
C VAL A 106 2.42 -4.47 6.17
N ILE A 107 2.37 -3.34 6.89
CA ILE A 107 1.14 -2.85 7.53
C ILE A 107 0.46 -1.88 6.55
N LEU A 108 -0.83 -2.07 6.33
CA LEU A 108 -1.65 -1.20 5.49
C LEU A 108 -2.87 -0.70 6.26
N PHE A 109 -3.32 0.49 5.88
CA PHE A 109 -4.61 1.06 6.22
C PHE A 109 -5.26 1.53 4.94
N SER A 110 -6.54 1.22 4.76
CA SER A 110 -7.30 1.65 3.59
C SER A 110 -8.78 1.83 3.91
N PRO A 111 -9.53 2.58 3.10
CA PRO A 111 -10.99 2.61 3.18
C PRO A 111 -11.55 1.20 2.99
N GLN A 112 -12.35 0.77 3.97
CA GLN A 112 -12.80 -0.61 4.11
C GLN A 112 -13.63 -1.07 2.90
N GLU A 113 -14.58 -0.23 2.45
CA GLU A 113 -15.50 -0.60 1.38
C GLU A 113 -14.78 -0.71 0.03
N GLU A 114 -13.88 0.22 -0.25
CA GLU A 114 -13.09 0.30 -1.48
C GLU A 114 -12.14 -0.89 -1.59
N HIS A 115 -11.42 -1.20 -0.51
CA HIS A 115 -10.49 -2.32 -0.52
C HIS A 115 -11.22 -3.67 -0.54
N ASN A 116 -12.35 -3.80 0.16
CA ASN A 116 -13.17 -5.02 0.08
C ASN A 116 -13.60 -5.33 -1.35
N ARG A 117 -13.99 -4.31 -2.14
CA ARG A 117 -14.34 -4.51 -3.57
C ARG A 117 -13.17 -5.05 -4.38
N VAL A 118 -11.96 -4.56 -4.14
CA VAL A 118 -10.74 -5.04 -4.81
C VAL A 118 -10.43 -6.47 -4.38
N ILE A 119 -10.47 -6.77 -3.08
CA ILE A 119 -10.24 -8.13 -2.54
C ILE A 119 -11.26 -9.12 -3.09
N ASP A 120 -12.53 -8.75 -3.14
CA ASP A 120 -13.60 -9.62 -3.66
C ASP A 120 -13.44 -9.87 -5.17
N HIS A 121 -13.02 -8.85 -5.93
CA HIS A 121 -12.63 -9.02 -7.32
C HIS A 121 -11.46 -10.01 -7.46
N MET A 122 -10.36 -9.81 -6.73
CA MET A 122 -9.19 -10.69 -6.78
C MET A 122 -9.55 -12.14 -6.41
N LYS A 123 -10.41 -12.35 -5.39
CA LYS A 123 -10.95 -13.66 -5.02
C LYS A 123 -11.74 -14.29 -6.16
N GLY A 124 -12.54 -13.50 -6.87
CA GLY A 124 -13.26 -13.94 -8.07
C GLY A 124 -12.31 -14.42 -9.17
N VAL A 125 -11.24 -13.67 -9.45
CA VAL A 125 -10.22 -14.05 -10.43
C VAL A 125 -9.51 -15.35 -10.03
N MET A 126 -9.08 -15.48 -8.77
CA MET A 126 -8.44 -16.69 -8.26
C MET A 126 -9.37 -17.91 -8.28
N GLY A 127 -10.65 -17.73 -7.95
CA GLY A 127 -11.65 -18.81 -8.00
C GLY A 127 -12.03 -19.21 -9.42
N GLY A 128 -11.96 -18.29 -10.38
CA GLY A 128 -12.19 -18.54 -11.81
C GLY A 128 -11.03 -19.22 -12.52
N GLN A 129 -9.84 -19.25 -11.92
CA GLN A 129 -8.65 -19.97 -12.45
C GLN A 129 -8.66 -21.48 -12.14
N ALA A 130 -9.73 -22.00 -11.52
CA ALA A 130 -9.95 -23.43 -11.27
C ALA A 130 -10.85 -24.12 -12.31
N GLY A 131 -11.06 -23.51 -13.48
CA GLY A 131 -11.90 -24.01 -14.58
C GLY A 131 -11.14 -24.30 -15.86
#